data_AF-A0A930HYW2-F1
#
_entry.id   AF-A0A930HYW2-F1
#
_cell.length_a   1.000
_cell.length_b   1.000
_cell.length_c   1.000
_cell.angle_alpha   90.00
_cell.angle_beta   90.00
_cell.angle_gamma   90.00
#
_symmetry.space_group_name_H-M   'P 1'
#
loop_
_entity.id
_entity.type
_entity.pdbx_description
1 polymer ?
#
loop_
_entity_poly.entity_id
_entity_poly.type
_entity_poly.pdbx_seq_one_letter_code
_entity_poly.pdbx_strand_id
1 'polypeptide(L)'
;EKTGEDLTDSILTKDGYTFLLIAPVLERADDSNFGEIDAIYEYAKENGYGFYGLTASTDKAVKHWRDITGAEYPFYTTDGTTLKTIIRSNPGLVLLYKGTIINKWSHNDLPKQAELNAPLSLIEIGREPENETWTKIVLILICYIFPLTLLIVADRIWSWTRWVRKREEWLKQKEQWIIQKEQSNRLYQLLKRKRQMRKKIVAGNWKMNETLQEGVALAKEINESLKAEKPNCDVVICTPFIHLASVAQVLDSNVVGLGAENCADKEKGAYTGEVSAAMVKSTGAQYVILGHSERRQYYGETAEILKEKVKLALANGLKVIFCCGETLEEREAGKQNEVVKAELEGSVFNLSAEEWKSIILAYEPIWAIGTGKTATSDQAQEMLAYIRSIVAEKYGNEVAEDTSILYGGSCKASNAPELFAKPDIDGGLIGGASLKAADFKGIIDAWKK
;
A
#
# COMPACT_ATOMS: atom_id res chain seq x y z
N GLU A 1 -25.04 43.23 -36.28
CA GLU A 1 -25.60 44.58 -36.40
C GLU A 1 -25.92 45.09 -35.00
N LYS A 2 -25.31 46.19 -34.56
CA LYS A 2 -25.64 46.89 -33.30
C LYS A 2 -26.39 48.16 -33.70
N THR A 3 -27.72 48.09 -33.74
CA THR A 3 -28.58 49.25 -34.03
C THR A 3 -29.73 49.40 -33.03
N GLY A 4 -29.65 48.74 -31.87
CA GLY A 4 -30.63 48.86 -30.78
C GLY A 4 -30.03 49.52 -29.54
N GLU A 5 -30.88 50.20 -28.76
CA GLU A 5 -30.57 50.70 -27.41
C GLU A 5 -30.44 49.53 -26.44
N ASP A 6 -29.37 49.50 -25.63
CA ASP A 6 -29.16 48.47 -24.60
C ASP A 6 -29.98 48.82 -23.36
N LEU A 7 -30.99 48.00 -23.06
CA LEU A 7 -31.89 48.21 -21.92
C LEU A 7 -31.50 47.41 -20.68
N THR A 8 -30.39 46.66 -20.71
CA THR A 8 -30.01 45.72 -19.65
C THR A 8 -29.95 46.39 -18.28
N ASP A 9 -29.17 47.48 -18.15
CA ASP A 9 -29.04 48.20 -16.90
C ASP A 9 -30.38 48.79 -16.45
N SER A 10 -31.15 49.36 -17.38
CA SER A 10 -32.46 49.94 -17.07
C SER A 10 -33.46 48.92 -16.50
N ILE A 11 -33.41 47.68 -16.97
CA ILE A 11 -34.27 46.59 -16.51
C ILE A 11 -33.81 46.07 -15.14
N LEU A 12 -32.50 45.91 -14.95
CA LEU A 12 -31.94 45.39 -13.70
C LEU A 12 -32.01 46.40 -12.55
N THR A 13 -31.93 47.70 -12.83
CA THR A 13 -32.04 48.76 -11.82
C THR A 13 -33.47 49.26 -11.62
N LYS A 14 -34.44 48.76 -12.38
CA LYS A 14 -35.84 49.17 -12.25
C LYS A 14 -36.37 48.79 -10.85
N ASP A 15 -36.87 49.79 -10.14
CA ASP A 15 -37.54 49.56 -8.86
C ASP A 15 -38.94 49.01 -9.15
N GLY A 16 -39.17 47.74 -8.79
CA GLY A 16 -40.43 47.03 -9.03
C GLY A 16 -40.26 45.67 -9.70
N TYR A 17 -41.39 45.12 -10.14
CA TYR A 17 -41.46 43.80 -10.77
C TYR A 17 -41.26 43.87 -12.28
N THR A 18 -40.53 42.90 -12.82
CA THR A 18 -40.36 42.73 -14.27
C THR A 18 -40.47 41.26 -14.67
N PHE A 19 -41.36 40.98 -15.61
CA PHE A 19 -41.47 39.69 -16.28
C PHE A 19 -40.57 39.65 -17.52
N LEU A 20 -39.81 38.56 -17.65
CA LEU A 20 -39.02 38.23 -18.82
C LEU A 20 -39.54 36.93 -19.43
N LEU A 21 -40.14 37.02 -20.61
CA LEU A 21 -40.56 35.87 -21.39
C LEU A 21 -39.37 35.39 -22.24
N ILE A 22 -38.95 34.14 -22.07
CA ILE A 22 -37.76 33.59 -22.72
C ILE A 22 -38.18 32.76 -23.93
N ALA A 23 -38.03 33.32 -25.13
CA ALA A 23 -38.39 32.68 -26.39
C ALA A 23 -37.19 32.69 -27.36
N PRO A 24 -36.22 31.76 -27.21
CA PRO A 24 -34.94 31.82 -27.92
C PRO A 24 -35.07 31.88 -29.45
N VAL A 25 -36.01 31.11 -30.01
CA VAL A 25 -36.25 30.98 -31.46
C VAL A 25 -37.76 30.90 -31.70
N LEU A 26 -38.36 32.01 -32.13
CA LEU A 26 -39.81 32.15 -32.32
C LEU A 26 -40.31 31.30 -33.49
N GLU A 27 -39.48 31.06 -34.50
CA GLU A 27 -39.82 30.22 -35.65
C GLU A 27 -40.07 28.75 -35.29
N ARG A 28 -39.70 28.34 -34.07
CA ARG A 28 -39.87 26.98 -33.53
C ARG A 28 -40.59 26.97 -32.18
N ALA A 29 -41.09 28.12 -31.73
CA ALA A 29 -41.81 28.20 -30.47
C ALA A 29 -43.19 27.56 -30.62
N ASP A 30 -43.65 26.90 -29.56
CA ASP A 30 -45.01 26.37 -29.47
C ASP A 30 -45.97 27.52 -29.14
N ASP A 31 -47.06 27.62 -29.89
CA ASP A 31 -48.08 28.64 -29.73
C ASP A 31 -49.21 28.20 -28.78
N SER A 32 -49.18 26.99 -28.22
CA SER A 32 -50.28 26.43 -27.42
C SER A 32 -50.74 27.26 -26.21
N ASN A 33 -49.84 27.98 -25.52
CA ASN A 33 -50.12 28.72 -24.28
C ASN A 33 -50.15 30.25 -24.44
N PHE A 34 -50.31 30.78 -25.66
CA PHE A 34 -50.26 32.22 -25.92
C PHE A 34 -51.28 33.04 -25.11
N GLY A 35 -52.50 32.52 -24.93
CA GLY A 35 -53.55 33.21 -24.18
C GLY A 35 -53.21 33.41 -22.69
N GLU A 36 -52.47 32.50 -22.07
CA GLU A 36 -51.99 32.66 -20.69
C GLU A 36 -50.90 33.73 -20.62
N ILE A 37 -50.00 33.77 -21.60
CA ILE A 37 -48.94 34.78 -21.70
C ILE A 37 -49.54 36.18 -21.88
N ASP A 38 -50.56 36.33 -22.73
CA ASP A 38 -51.26 37.60 -22.95
C ASP A 38 -52.01 38.04 -21.68
N ALA A 39 -52.62 37.11 -20.94
CA ALA A 39 -53.25 37.43 -19.65
C ALA A 39 -52.22 37.94 -18.61
N ILE A 40 -51.02 37.35 -18.58
CA ILE A 40 -49.92 37.81 -17.71
C ILE A 40 -49.43 39.19 -18.16
N TYR A 41 -49.36 39.43 -19.47
CA TYR A 41 -48.98 40.75 -20.02
C TYR A 41 -49.98 41.84 -19.64
N GLU A 42 -51.29 41.59 -19.80
CA GLU A 42 -52.33 42.55 -19.41
C GLU A 42 -52.32 42.79 -17.89
N TYR A 43 -52.17 41.72 -17.08
CA TYR A 43 -51.98 41.87 -15.64
C TYR A 43 -50.75 42.74 -15.29
N ALA A 44 -49.63 42.53 -15.98
CA ALA A 44 -48.42 43.33 -15.78
C ALA A 44 -48.66 44.80 -16.15
N LYS A 45 -49.36 45.07 -17.24
CA LYS A 45 -49.72 46.41 -17.71
C LYS A 45 -50.65 47.14 -16.75
N GLU A 46 -51.69 46.48 -16.25
CA GLU A 46 -52.63 47.02 -15.26
C GLU A 46 -51.93 47.44 -13.95
N ASN A 47 -50.92 46.68 -13.54
CA ASN A 47 -50.18 46.92 -12.30
C ASN A 47 -48.87 47.71 -12.48
N GLY A 48 -48.56 48.16 -13.71
CA GLY A 48 -47.36 48.94 -14.02
C GLY A 48 -46.03 48.16 -13.99
N TYR A 49 -46.08 46.84 -14.10
CA TYR A 49 -44.90 45.96 -14.12
C TYR A 49 -44.26 45.92 -15.51
N GLY A 50 -42.94 45.74 -15.56
CA GLY A 50 -42.25 45.53 -16.84
C GLY A 50 -42.61 44.15 -17.41
N PHE A 51 -42.79 44.05 -18.74
CA PHE A 51 -42.94 42.77 -19.42
C PHE A 51 -42.19 42.81 -20.74
N TYR A 52 -41.23 41.90 -20.90
CA TYR A 52 -40.32 41.90 -22.05
C TYR A 52 -40.15 40.49 -22.61
N GLY A 53 -40.41 40.32 -23.91
CA GLY A 53 -40.08 39.10 -24.65
C GLY A 53 -38.61 39.13 -25.09
N LEU A 54 -37.83 38.12 -24.73
CA LEU A 54 -36.42 38.01 -25.13
C LEU A 54 -36.26 36.92 -26.18
N THR A 55 -35.70 37.28 -27.33
CA THR A 55 -35.51 36.37 -28.46
C THR A 55 -34.20 36.60 -29.20
N ALA A 56 -33.71 35.58 -29.89
CA ALA A 56 -32.61 35.73 -30.86
C ALA A 56 -33.12 35.70 -32.31
N SER A 57 -34.44 35.73 -32.50
CA SER A 57 -35.10 35.65 -33.80
C SER A 57 -35.07 37.00 -34.54
N THR A 58 -35.21 36.96 -35.86
CA THR A 58 -35.23 38.19 -36.67
C THR A 58 -36.53 38.98 -36.50
N ASP A 59 -36.53 40.28 -36.81
CA ASP A 59 -37.75 41.12 -36.79
C ASP A 59 -38.87 40.55 -37.66
N LYS A 60 -38.52 39.86 -38.75
CA LYS A 60 -39.48 39.17 -39.61
C LYS A 60 -40.19 38.04 -38.85
N ALA A 61 -39.46 37.28 -38.04
CA ALA A 61 -40.02 36.22 -37.23
C ALA A 61 -40.86 36.77 -36.07
N VAL A 62 -40.43 37.88 -35.46
CA VAL A 62 -41.23 38.60 -34.46
C VAL A 62 -42.55 39.09 -35.05
N LYS A 63 -42.51 39.69 -36.25
CA LYS A 63 -43.74 40.13 -36.94
C LYS A 63 -44.67 38.95 -37.22
N HIS A 64 -44.13 37.86 -37.75
CA HIS A 64 -44.91 36.65 -37.99
C HIS A 64 -45.53 36.09 -36.71
N TRP A 65 -44.78 36.05 -35.61
CA TRP A 65 -45.27 35.62 -34.30
C TRP A 65 -46.43 36.50 -33.80
N ARG A 66 -46.34 37.82 -33.97
CA ARG A 66 -47.44 38.75 -33.65
C ARG A 66 -48.66 38.52 -34.53
N ASP A 67 -48.46 38.26 -35.81
CA ASP A 67 -49.55 38.02 -36.76
C ASP A 67 -50.33 36.73 -36.42
N ILE A 68 -49.67 35.71 -35.84
CA ILE A 68 -50.31 34.43 -35.47
C ILE A 68 -50.88 34.42 -34.04
N THR A 69 -50.22 35.06 -33.08
CA THR A 69 -50.61 35.01 -31.65
C THR A 69 -51.41 36.23 -31.19
N GLY A 70 -51.30 37.37 -31.87
CA GLY A 70 -51.84 38.64 -31.38
C GLY A 70 -50.99 39.33 -30.31
N ALA A 71 -49.78 38.83 -30.02
CA ALA A 71 -48.91 39.35 -28.97
C ALA A 71 -48.63 40.86 -29.06
N GLU A 72 -49.09 41.62 -28.06
CA GLU A 72 -48.88 43.08 -27.96
C GLU A 72 -47.59 43.47 -27.22
N TYR A 73 -47.00 42.54 -26.48
CA TYR A 73 -45.78 42.81 -25.70
C TYR A 73 -44.55 43.10 -26.59
N PRO A 74 -43.60 43.90 -26.08
CA PRO A 74 -42.40 44.23 -26.82
C PRO A 74 -41.39 43.07 -26.79
N PHE A 75 -40.75 42.81 -27.93
CA PHE A 75 -39.66 41.86 -28.07
C PHE A 75 -38.31 42.58 -28.17
N TYR A 76 -37.31 42.04 -27.49
CA TYR A 76 -35.94 42.52 -27.48
C TYR A 76 -34.99 41.40 -27.89
N THR A 77 -33.93 41.79 -28.61
CA THR A 77 -32.93 40.86 -29.13
C THR A 77 -31.88 40.56 -28.06
N THR A 78 -31.66 39.28 -27.77
CA THR A 78 -30.63 38.79 -26.84
C THR A 78 -29.82 37.67 -27.49
N ASP A 79 -28.58 37.46 -27.02
CA ASP A 79 -27.75 36.36 -27.48
C ASP A 79 -28.45 35.00 -27.35
N GLY A 80 -28.55 34.27 -28.47
CA GLY A 80 -29.26 32.99 -28.54
C GLY A 80 -28.61 31.88 -27.72
N THR A 81 -27.30 31.96 -27.43
CA THR A 81 -26.62 30.97 -26.57
C THR A 81 -27.02 31.17 -25.11
N THR A 82 -27.11 32.42 -24.66
CA THR A 82 -27.61 32.81 -23.34
C THR A 82 -29.05 32.35 -23.15
N LEU A 83 -29.94 32.66 -24.10
CA LEU A 83 -31.36 32.26 -24.02
C LEU A 83 -31.53 30.72 -24.02
N LYS A 84 -30.75 29.99 -24.82
CA LYS A 84 -30.74 28.52 -24.80
C LYS A 84 -30.21 27.94 -23.49
N THR A 85 -29.27 28.61 -22.82
CA THR A 85 -28.75 28.17 -21.52
C THR A 85 -29.80 28.37 -20.43
N ILE A 86 -30.50 29.50 -20.48
CA ILE A 86 -31.62 29.80 -19.59
C ILE A 86 -32.68 28.70 -19.75
N ILE A 87 -33.18 28.44 -20.96
CA ILE A 87 -34.27 27.47 -21.20
C ILE A 87 -33.90 26.01 -20.85
N ARG A 88 -32.62 25.62 -20.92
CA ARG A 88 -32.16 24.29 -20.46
C ARG A 88 -32.44 24.05 -18.98
N SER A 89 -32.51 25.10 -18.17
CA SER A 89 -32.87 25.03 -16.75
C SER A 89 -34.39 25.00 -16.53
N ASN A 90 -35.16 24.90 -17.63
CA ASN A 90 -36.62 24.90 -17.74
C ASN A 90 -37.42 26.17 -17.30
N PRO A 91 -36.90 27.41 -17.38
CA PRO A 91 -37.73 28.61 -17.33
C PRO A 91 -38.16 29.08 -18.74
N GLY A 92 -39.47 29.16 -18.97
CA GLY A 92 -40.09 29.91 -20.07
C GLY A 92 -40.47 31.35 -19.68
N LEU A 93 -40.74 31.59 -18.39
CA LEU A 93 -41.03 32.91 -17.83
C LEU A 93 -40.20 33.13 -16.56
N VAL A 94 -39.64 34.31 -16.39
CA VAL A 94 -38.85 34.70 -15.21
C VAL A 94 -39.42 35.98 -14.61
N LEU A 95 -39.61 36.00 -13.30
CA LEU A 95 -40.02 37.19 -12.55
C LEU A 95 -38.81 37.75 -11.77
N LEU A 96 -38.52 39.01 -12.05
CA LEU A 96 -37.53 39.81 -11.36
C LEU A 96 -38.22 40.76 -10.37
N TYR A 97 -37.60 40.97 -9.22
CA TYR A 97 -37.88 42.07 -8.31
C TYR A 97 -36.55 42.77 -7.99
N LYS A 98 -36.44 44.06 -8.32
CA LYS A 98 -35.21 44.86 -8.12
C LYS A 98 -33.95 44.16 -8.69
N GLY A 99 -34.04 43.65 -9.91
CA GLY A 99 -32.95 42.95 -10.60
C GLY A 99 -32.65 41.53 -10.09
N THR A 100 -33.34 41.05 -9.06
CA THR A 100 -33.15 39.69 -8.52
C THR A 100 -34.25 38.76 -9.00
N ILE A 101 -33.89 37.54 -9.43
CA ILE A 101 -34.87 36.51 -9.79
C ILE A 101 -35.55 36.02 -8.52
N ILE A 102 -36.86 36.26 -8.41
CA ILE A 102 -37.66 35.79 -7.29
C ILE A 102 -38.54 34.59 -7.65
N ASN A 103 -38.86 34.41 -8.93
CA ASN A 103 -39.64 33.27 -9.39
C ASN A 103 -39.35 32.91 -10.86
N LYS A 104 -39.62 31.66 -11.23
CA LYS A 104 -39.46 31.14 -12.60
C LYS A 104 -40.48 30.04 -12.89
N TRP A 105 -40.99 30.01 -14.11
CA TRP A 105 -41.97 29.02 -14.56
C TRP A 105 -41.53 28.36 -15.85
N SER A 106 -41.87 27.10 -16.03
CA SER A 106 -41.76 26.42 -17.31
C SER A 106 -42.85 26.90 -18.26
N HIS A 107 -42.65 26.76 -19.57
CA HIS A 107 -43.64 27.13 -20.57
C HIS A 107 -44.97 26.34 -20.45
N ASN A 108 -44.97 25.21 -19.72
CA ASN A 108 -46.14 24.34 -19.50
C ASN A 108 -46.84 24.57 -18.16
N ASP A 109 -46.30 25.44 -17.30
CA ASP A 109 -46.77 25.64 -15.94
C ASP A 109 -46.69 27.13 -15.59
N LEU A 110 -47.33 27.94 -16.43
CA LEU A 110 -47.39 29.39 -16.26
C LEU A 110 -48.39 29.74 -15.15
N PRO A 111 -48.18 30.88 -14.45
CA PRO A 111 -49.10 31.32 -13.41
C PRO A 111 -50.47 31.60 -14.02
N LYS A 112 -51.51 31.02 -13.41
CA LYS A 112 -52.88 31.11 -13.93
C LYS A 112 -53.51 32.44 -13.53
N GLN A 113 -54.50 32.90 -14.28
CA GLN A 113 -55.23 34.14 -13.97
C GLN A 113 -55.82 34.17 -12.55
N ALA A 114 -56.21 33.02 -12.01
CA ALA A 114 -56.71 32.90 -10.63
C ALA A 114 -55.64 33.21 -9.56
N GLU A 115 -54.37 33.01 -9.88
CA GLU A 115 -53.22 33.24 -9.01
C GLU A 115 -52.72 34.69 -9.10
N LEU A 116 -53.01 35.38 -10.21
CA LEU A 116 -52.69 36.79 -10.47
C LEU A 116 -53.89 37.70 -10.18
N ASN A 117 -54.50 37.53 -9.00
CA ASN A 117 -55.74 38.22 -8.61
C ASN A 117 -55.54 39.50 -7.77
N ALA A 118 -54.30 39.83 -7.42
CA ALA A 118 -53.92 41.03 -6.66
C ALA A 118 -52.48 41.44 -7.02
N PRO A 119 -52.02 42.66 -6.67
CA PRO A 119 -50.64 43.10 -6.89
C PRO A 119 -49.60 42.11 -6.35
N LEU A 120 -48.47 41.94 -7.07
CA LEU A 120 -47.42 40.95 -6.76
C LEU A 120 -46.86 41.07 -5.33
N SER A 121 -46.85 42.27 -4.75
CA SER A 121 -46.39 42.49 -3.37
C SER A 121 -47.28 41.85 -2.30
N LEU A 122 -48.54 41.53 -2.64
CA LEU A 122 -49.52 40.99 -1.70
C LEU A 122 -49.69 39.47 -1.83
N ILE A 123 -49.39 38.91 -3.01
CA ILE A 123 -49.51 37.49 -3.31
C ILE A 123 -48.18 36.74 -3.14
N GLU A 124 -48.27 35.44 -2.86
CA GLU A 124 -47.10 34.60 -2.55
C GLU A 124 -46.07 34.58 -3.69
N ILE A 125 -46.54 34.61 -4.94
CA ILE A 125 -45.72 34.59 -6.16
C ILE A 125 -44.70 35.74 -6.23
N GLY A 126 -45.04 36.92 -5.69
CA GLY A 126 -44.19 38.10 -5.74
C GLY A 126 -43.36 38.34 -4.47
N ARG A 127 -43.36 37.41 -3.52
CA ARG A 127 -42.49 37.46 -2.32
C ARG A 127 -41.13 36.87 -2.65
N GLU A 128 -40.07 37.42 -2.04
CA GLU A 128 -38.75 36.76 -2.09
C GLU A 128 -38.86 35.39 -1.41
N PRO A 129 -38.26 34.33 -1.99
CA PRO A 129 -38.29 33.00 -1.37
C PRO A 129 -37.65 33.05 0.02
N GLU A 130 -38.38 32.61 1.04
CA GLU A 130 -37.85 32.49 2.41
C GLU A 130 -36.62 31.57 2.37
N ASN A 131 -35.46 32.12 2.73
CA ASN A 131 -34.20 31.41 2.63
C ASN A 131 -34.03 30.43 3.81
N GLU A 132 -34.76 29.31 3.79
CA GLU A 132 -34.67 28.22 4.76
C GLU A 132 -33.40 27.35 4.61
N THR A 133 -32.31 27.93 4.13
CA THR A 133 -31.04 27.20 3.95
C THR A 133 -30.56 26.61 5.28
N TRP A 134 -30.74 27.34 6.38
CA TRP A 134 -30.41 26.84 7.72
C TRP A 134 -31.27 25.66 8.15
N THR A 135 -32.58 25.70 7.91
CA THR A 135 -33.51 24.62 8.25
C THR A 135 -33.13 23.33 7.52
N LYS A 136 -32.76 23.44 6.23
CA LYS A 136 -32.32 22.30 5.42
C LYS A 136 -30.98 21.72 5.87
N ILE A 137 -30.02 22.57 6.25
CA ILE A 137 -28.72 22.12 6.78
C ILE A 137 -28.90 21.37 8.10
N VAL A 138 -29.73 21.89 9.00
CA VAL A 138 -30.03 21.25 10.29
C VAL A 138 -30.71 19.89 10.08
N LEU A 139 -31.65 19.79 9.14
CA LEU A 139 -32.29 18.53 8.79
C LEU A 139 -31.29 17.49 8.30
N ILE A 140 -30.33 17.87 7.45
CA ILE A 140 -29.29 16.97 6.94
C ILE A 140 -28.39 16.47 8.07
N LEU A 141 -27.97 17.37 8.97
CA LEU A 141 -27.14 17.02 10.11
C LEU A 141 -27.82 16.01 11.04
N ILE A 142 -29.11 16.22 11.34
CA ILE A 142 -29.89 15.38 12.25
C ILE A 142 -30.27 14.04 11.61
N CYS A 143 -30.69 14.03 10.34
CA CYS A 143 -31.20 12.81 9.71
C CYS A 143 -30.11 11.92 9.13
N TYR A 144 -28.93 12.45 8.78
CA TYR A 144 -27.90 11.68 8.09
C TYR A 144 -26.58 11.61 8.86
N ILE A 145 -26.06 12.74 9.32
CA ILE A 145 -24.73 12.77 9.95
C ILE A 145 -24.79 12.18 11.36
N PHE A 146 -25.76 12.58 12.17
CA PHE A 146 -25.89 12.11 13.55
C PHE A 146 -26.09 10.58 13.66
N PRO A 147 -27.00 9.93 12.90
CA PRO A 147 -27.16 8.48 12.96
C PRO A 147 -25.94 7.71 12.45
N LEU A 148 -25.26 8.22 11.41
CA LEU A 148 -24.04 7.61 10.88
C LEU A 148 -22.91 7.66 11.91
N THR A 149 -22.75 8.78 12.62
CA THR A 149 -21.75 8.92 13.70
C THR A 149 -22.05 7.98 14.86
N LEU A 150 -23.32 7.81 15.25
CA LEU A 150 -23.71 6.85 16.28
C LEU A 150 -23.41 5.40 15.87
N LEU A 151 -23.66 5.04 14.61
CA LEU A 151 -23.31 3.73 14.06
C LEU A 151 -21.80 3.46 14.07
N ILE A 152 -20.99 4.44 13.68
CA ILE A 152 -19.52 4.30 13.68
C ILE A 152 -18.99 4.14 15.12
N VAL A 153 -19.52 4.91 16.07
CA VAL A 153 -19.15 4.79 17.49
C VAL A 153 -19.58 3.43 18.05
N ALA A 154 -20.80 2.98 17.74
CA ALA A 154 -21.27 1.66 18.15
C ALA A 154 -20.41 0.52 17.58
N ASP A 155 -20.03 0.59 16.30
CA ASP A 155 -19.16 -0.40 15.65
C ASP A 155 -17.75 -0.39 16.25
N ARG A 156 -17.19 0.78 16.57
CA ARG A 156 -15.90 0.88 17.27
C ARG A 156 -15.96 0.34 18.70
N ILE A 157 -17.04 0.59 19.43
CA ILE A 157 -17.22 0.04 20.79
C ILE A 157 -17.44 -1.47 20.74
N TRP A 158 -18.16 -1.98 19.74
CA TRP A 158 -18.40 -3.41 19.56
C TRP A 158 -17.16 -4.18 19.10
N SER A 159 -16.40 -3.63 18.16
CA SER A 159 -15.10 -4.19 17.75
C SER A 159 -14.09 -4.16 18.89
N TRP A 160 -14.06 -3.09 19.69
CA TRP A 160 -13.23 -3.01 20.88
C TRP A 160 -13.63 -4.03 21.96
N THR A 161 -14.92 -4.20 22.24
CA THR A 161 -15.39 -5.23 23.20
C THR A 161 -15.14 -6.66 22.72
N ARG A 162 -15.29 -6.93 21.41
CA ARG A 162 -14.86 -8.21 20.81
C ARG A 162 -13.35 -8.43 20.92
N TRP A 163 -12.55 -7.38 20.69
CA TRP A 163 -11.10 -7.43 20.82
C TRP A 163 -10.68 -7.64 22.28
N VAL A 164 -11.31 -6.97 23.25
CA VAL A 164 -11.05 -7.16 24.68
C VAL A 164 -11.41 -8.59 25.10
N ARG A 165 -12.57 -9.13 24.70
CA ARG A 165 -12.94 -10.53 25.00
C ARG A 165 -11.97 -11.53 24.37
N LYS A 166 -11.62 -11.36 23.10
CA LYS A 166 -10.60 -12.19 22.43
C LYS A 166 -9.23 -12.06 23.10
N ARG A 167 -8.87 -10.87 23.57
CA ARG A 167 -7.61 -10.63 24.29
C ARG A 167 -7.63 -11.30 25.66
N GLU A 168 -8.73 -11.27 26.40
CA GLU A 168 -8.87 -11.99 27.67
C GLU A 168 -8.86 -13.51 27.47
N GLU A 169 -9.55 -14.02 26.45
CA GLU A 169 -9.50 -15.43 26.05
C GLU A 169 -8.09 -15.84 25.64
N TRP A 170 -7.40 -15.00 24.85
CA TRP A 170 -6.02 -15.21 24.45
C TRP A 170 -5.06 -15.13 25.65
N LEU A 171 -5.28 -14.22 26.61
CA LEU A 171 -4.46 -14.13 27.83
C LEU A 171 -4.67 -15.37 28.70
N LYS A 172 -5.91 -15.85 28.86
CA LYS A 172 -6.21 -17.11 29.57
C LYS A 172 -5.62 -18.32 28.86
N GLN A 173 -5.74 -18.40 27.53
CA GLN A 173 -5.11 -19.45 26.72
C GLN A 173 -3.59 -19.37 26.79
N LYS A 174 -3.01 -18.16 26.77
CA LYS A 174 -1.58 -17.93 26.91
C LYS A 174 -1.09 -18.32 28.30
N GLU A 175 -1.84 -18.01 29.35
CA GLU A 175 -1.49 -18.38 30.73
C GLU A 175 -1.59 -19.89 30.93
N GLN A 176 -2.66 -20.53 30.42
CA GLN A 176 -2.76 -21.99 30.39
C GLN A 176 -1.67 -22.63 29.53
N TRP A 177 -1.34 -22.05 28.37
CA TRP A 177 -0.25 -22.48 27.52
C TRP A 177 1.10 -22.29 28.19
N ILE A 178 1.32 -21.19 28.94
CA ILE A 178 2.55 -20.96 29.72
C ILE A 178 2.68 -22.03 30.80
N ILE A 179 1.62 -22.30 31.57
CA ILE A 179 1.61 -23.33 32.62
C ILE A 179 1.84 -24.72 32.03
N GLN A 180 1.15 -25.04 30.93
CA GLN A 180 1.29 -26.32 30.22
C GLN A 180 2.67 -26.45 29.57
N LYS A 181 3.24 -25.35 29.07
CA LYS A 181 4.61 -25.25 28.53
C LYS A 181 5.64 -25.26 29.64
N GLU A 182 5.36 -24.81 30.85
CA GLU A 182 6.25 -24.89 32.02
C GLU A 182 6.33 -26.32 32.55
N GLN A 183 5.19 -27.01 32.64
CA GLN A 183 5.11 -28.43 32.99
C GLN A 183 5.71 -29.32 31.90
N SER A 184 5.41 -29.04 30.63
CA SER A 184 6.02 -29.69 29.47
C SER A 184 7.52 -29.38 29.40
N ASN A 185 7.96 -28.14 29.68
CA ASN A 185 9.37 -27.77 29.75
C ASN A 185 10.11 -28.48 30.88
N ARG A 186 9.49 -28.73 32.05
CA ARG A 186 10.13 -29.52 33.11
C ARG A 186 10.34 -30.97 32.69
N LEU A 187 9.35 -31.58 32.04
CA LEU A 187 9.43 -32.95 31.51
C LEU A 187 10.39 -33.03 30.31
N TYR A 188 10.37 -32.03 29.43
CA TYR A 188 11.25 -31.85 28.29
C TYR A 188 12.68 -31.53 28.72
N GLN A 189 12.91 -30.77 29.79
CA GLN A 189 14.25 -30.52 30.34
C GLN A 189 14.88 -31.79 30.94
N LEU A 190 14.06 -32.69 31.51
CA LEU A 190 14.51 -34.01 31.96
C LEU A 190 14.88 -34.94 30.79
N LEU A 191 14.18 -34.83 29.64
CA LEU A 191 14.49 -35.56 28.40
C LEU A 191 15.62 -34.91 27.55
N LYS A 192 15.80 -33.59 27.66
CA LYS A 192 16.77 -32.76 26.91
C LYS A 192 18.22 -33.03 27.28
N ARG A 193 18.49 -33.70 28.40
CA ARG A 193 19.86 -34.06 28.81
C ARG A 193 20.57 -35.01 27.83
N LYS A 194 19.86 -35.52 26.81
CA LYS A 194 20.41 -36.34 25.73
C LYS A 194 20.21 -35.78 24.31
N ARG A 195 19.70 -34.56 24.13
CA ARG A 195 19.41 -34.01 22.79
C ARG A 195 20.49 -33.04 22.31
N GLN A 196 20.92 -33.24 21.07
CA GLN A 196 21.96 -32.51 20.36
C GLN A 196 21.74 -30.99 20.46
N MET A 197 22.78 -30.22 20.82
CA MET A 197 22.71 -28.76 20.77
C MET A 197 22.68 -28.32 19.31
N ARG A 198 21.82 -27.33 19.00
CA ARG A 198 21.81 -26.67 17.69
C ARG A 198 23.20 -26.25 17.28
N LYS A 199 23.53 -26.46 16.00
CA LYS A 199 24.82 -26.03 15.46
C LYS A 199 24.83 -24.52 15.41
N LYS A 200 25.79 -23.94 16.10
CA LYS A 200 26.05 -22.50 16.08
C LYS A 200 26.88 -22.19 14.84
N ILE A 201 26.51 -21.19 14.06
CA ILE A 201 27.18 -20.90 12.80
C ILE A 201 27.42 -19.38 12.65
N VAL A 202 28.65 -18.99 12.33
CA VAL A 202 28.95 -17.63 11.92
C VAL A 202 29.44 -17.68 10.48
N ALA A 203 28.62 -17.16 9.57
CA ALA A 203 28.90 -17.12 8.14
C ALA A 203 29.25 -15.69 7.71
N GLY A 204 30.41 -15.46 7.10
CA GLY A 204 30.77 -14.18 6.49
C GLY A 204 30.34 -14.14 5.03
N ASN A 205 29.54 -13.14 4.65
CA ASN A 205 29.20 -12.84 3.25
C ASN A 205 30.02 -11.63 2.81
N TRP A 206 31.06 -11.86 2.00
CA TRP A 206 31.95 -10.80 1.55
C TRP A 206 31.29 -9.86 0.55
N LYS A 207 30.25 -10.33 -0.15
CA LYS A 207 29.59 -9.61 -1.24
C LYS A 207 30.62 -9.27 -2.32
N MET A 208 30.33 -8.25 -3.13
CA MET A 208 31.23 -7.78 -4.19
C MET A 208 32.40 -6.93 -3.64
N ASN A 209 33.26 -7.52 -2.82
CA ASN A 209 34.46 -6.91 -2.23
C ASN A 209 35.70 -7.78 -2.41
N GLU A 210 36.87 -7.16 -2.17
CA GLU A 210 38.21 -7.71 -2.32
C GLU A 210 38.61 -8.07 -3.76
N THR A 211 39.83 -7.71 -4.15
CA THR A 211 40.49 -8.30 -5.31
C THR A 211 40.98 -9.71 -4.98
N LEU A 212 41.36 -10.48 -6.01
CA LEU A 212 41.80 -11.87 -5.83
C LEU A 212 42.88 -12.03 -4.74
N GLN A 213 43.89 -11.15 -4.75
CA GLN A 213 45.01 -11.20 -3.82
C GLN A 213 44.58 -10.80 -2.41
N GLU A 214 43.74 -9.77 -2.27
CA GLU A 214 43.21 -9.33 -0.97
C GLU A 214 42.32 -10.42 -0.35
N GLY A 215 41.43 -11.02 -1.14
CA GLY A 215 40.56 -12.10 -0.67
C GLY A 215 41.32 -13.35 -0.21
N VAL A 216 42.38 -13.74 -0.93
CA VAL A 216 43.25 -14.86 -0.51
C VAL A 216 44.01 -14.51 0.77
N ALA A 217 44.50 -13.28 0.90
CA ALA A 217 45.19 -12.83 2.11
C ALA A 217 44.25 -12.83 3.33
N LEU A 218 43.03 -12.28 3.18
CA LEU A 218 42.02 -12.26 4.23
C LEU A 218 41.60 -13.68 4.64
N ALA A 219 41.37 -14.59 3.68
CA ALA A 219 41.04 -15.98 3.98
C ALA A 219 42.15 -16.67 4.79
N LYS A 220 43.42 -16.44 4.41
CA LYS A 220 44.57 -16.99 5.12
C LYS A 220 44.65 -16.45 6.55
N GLU A 221 44.48 -15.14 6.73
CA GLU A 221 44.48 -14.50 8.04
C GLU A 221 43.38 -15.06 8.96
N ILE A 222 42.14 -15.19 8.44
CA ILE A 222 41.02 -15.79 9.19
C ILE A 222 41.33 -17.23 9.57
N ASN A 223 41.83 -18.04 8.64
CA ASN A 223 42.17 -19.45 8.88
C ASN A 223 43.28 -19.61 9.92
N GLU A 224 44.34 -18.82 9.85
CA GLU A 224 45.44 -18.85 10.83
C GLU A 224 44.96 -18.42 12.22
N SER A 225 44.11 -17.39 12.29
CA SER A 225 43.52 -16.91 13.54
C SER A 225 42.65 -17.99 14.22
N LEU A 226 41.84 -18.70 13.44
CA LEU A 226 40.93 -19.75 13.95
C LEU A 226 41.62 -21.09 14.18
N LYS A 227 42.78 -21.34 13.55
CA LYS A 227 43.67 -22.45 13.89
C LYS A 227 44.37 -22.24 15.22
N ALA A 228 44.85 -21.01 15.45
CA ALA A 228 45.50 -20.64 16.70
C ALA A 228 44.53 -20.74 17.88
N GLU A 229 43.26 -20.43 17.66
CA GLU A 229 42.23 -20.51 18.68
C GLU A 229 40.92 -21.07 18.12
N LYS A 230 40.67 -22.34 18.43
CA LYS A 230 39.52 -23.08 17.87
C LYS A 230 38.19 -22.42 18.27
N PRO A 231 37.29 -22.16 17.31
CA PRO A 231 35.99 -21.56 17.58
C PRO A 231 35.03 -22.53 18.28
N ASN A 232 34.08 -21.98 19.05
CA ASN A 232 32.97 -22.70 19.69
C ASN A 232 31.71 -22.81 18.79
N CYS A 233 31.86 -22.50 17.51
CA CYS A 233 30.84 -22.53 16.47
C CYS A 233 31.47 -22.97 15.15
N ASP A 234 30.63 -23.36 14.20
CA ASP A 234 31.04 -23.54 12.82
C ASP A 234 31.26 -22.16 12.17
N VAL A 235 32.35 -22.02 11.40
CA VAL A 235 32.67 -20.78 10.70
C VAL A 235 32.62 -21.04 9.20
N VAL A 236 31.93 -20.16 8.47
CA VAL A 236 31.85 -20.23 7.00
C VAL A 236 32.27 -18.87 6.42
N ILE A 237 33.05 -18.86 5.35
CA ILE A 237 33.24 -17.65 4.54
C ILE A 237 32.66 -17.89 3.14
N CYS A 238 31.80 -16.98 2.72
CA CYS A 238 31.18 -16.98 1.40
C CYS A 238 31.82 -15.84 0.59
N THR A 239 32.42 -16.20 -0.54
CA THR A 239 33.27 -15.29 -1.32
C THR A 239 32.74 -15.10 -2.74
N PRO A 240 33.08 -13.99 -3.42
CA PRO A 240 32.93 -13.88 -4.86
C PRO A 240 33.53 -15.08 -5.60
N PHE A 241 32.96 -15.42 -6.75
CA PHE A 241 33.38 -16.59 -7.55
C PHE A 241 34.87 -16.58 -7.89
N ILE A 242 35.46 -15.39 -8.10
CA ILE A 242 36.87 -15.23 -8.45
C ILE A 242 37.82 -15.78 -7.37
N HIS A 243 37.37 -15.84 -6.11
CA HIS A 243 38.19 -16.26 -4.98
C HIS A 243 38.13 -17.77 -4.71
N LEU A 244 37.03 -18.43 -5.05
CA LEU A 244 36.70 -19.77 -4.55
C LEU A 244 37.83 -20.80 -4.71
N ALA A 245 38.37 -20.94 -5.91
CA ALA A 245 39.40 -21.95 -6.18
C ALA A 245 40.73 -21.65 -5.45
N SER A 246 41.12 -20.37 -5.35
CA SER A 246 42.36 -19.97 -4.67
C SER A 246 42.21 -20.02 -3.15
N VAL A 247 41.06 -19.60 -2.62
CA VAL A 247 40.75 -19.64 -1.19
C VAL A 247 40.68 -21.09 -0.70
N ALA A 248 40.09 -22.00 -1.48
CA ALA A 248 40.04 -23.43 -1.12
C ALA A 248 41.42 -24.06 -0.90
N GLN A 249 42.47 -23.57 -1.57
CA GLN A 249 43.83 -24.09 -1.42
C GLN A 249 44.53 -23.63 -0.13
N VAL A 250 44.11 -22.50 0.45
CA VAL A 250 44.73 -21.91 1.64
C VAL A 250 43.93 -22.15 2.92
N LEU A 251 42.64 -22.48 2.78
CA LEU A 251 41.77 -22.82 3.91
C LEU A 251 41.94 -24.27 4.35
N ASP A 252 41.88 -24.48 5.66
CA ASP A 252 41.61 -25.80 6.22
C ASP A 252 40.11 -25.99 6.37
N SER A 253 39.55 -26.89 5.55
CA SER A 253 38.11 -27.16 5.50
C SER A 253 37.53 -27.69 6.82
N ASN A 254 38.38 -28.14 7.76
CA ASN A 254 37.94 -28.57 9.09
C ASN A 254 37.85 -27.40 10.09
N VAL A 255 38.39 -26.24 9.74
CA VAL A 255 38.41 -25.03 10.57
C VAL A 255 37.41 -24.01 10.01
N VAL A 256 37.45 -23.77 8.70
CA VAL A 256 36.59 -22.79 8.02
C VAL A 256 35.94 -23.44 6.80
N GLY A 257 34.61 -23.43 6.76
CA GLY A 257 33.84 -23.80 5.58
C GLY A 257 33.95 -22.74 4.50
N LEU A 258 34.03 -23.16 3.24
CA LEU A 258 34.00 -22.26 2.08
C LEU A 258 32.63 -22.31 1.41
N GLY A 259 32.09 -21.15 1.06
CA GLY A 259 30.84 -21.01 0.32
C GLY A 259 30.93 -20.05 -0.85
N ALA A 260 30.02 -20.23 -1.81
CA ALA A 260 29.75 -19.25 -2.86
C ALA A 260 28.59 -18.33 -2.48
N GLU A 261 28.53 -17.16 -3.09
CA GLU A 261 27.46 -16.16 -2.84
C GLU A 261 26.21 -16.37 -3.71
N ASN A 262 26.28 -17.27 -4.71
CA ASN A 262 25.18 -17.64 -5.59
C ASN A 262 25.53 -18.92 -6.39
N CYS A 263 24.55 -19.51 -7.07
CA CYS A 263 24.76 -20.40 -8.23
C CYS A 263 23.61 -20.26 -9.23
N ALA A 264 23.78 -20.81 -10.43
CA ALA A 264 22.78 -20.76 -11.49
C ALA A 264 21.60 -21.71 -11.24
N ASP A 265 20.43 -21.40 -11.83
CA ASP A 265 19.23 -22.25 -11.90
C ASP A 265 19.30 -23.24 -13.09
N LYS A 266 20.52 -23.53 -13.56
CA LYS A 266 20.82 -24.36 -14.73
C LYS A 266 22.04 -25.22 -14.45
N GLU A 267 22.00 -26.48 -14.87
CA GLU A 267 23.13 -27.42 -14.70
C GLU A 267 24.36 -27.00 -15.52
N LYS A 268 24.12 -26.64 -16.80
CA LYS A 268 25.11 -26.22 -17.80
C LYS A 268 24.40 -25.65 -19.03
N GLY A 269 25.10 -24.94 -19.89
CA GLY A 269 24.58 -24.52 -21.20
C GLY A 269 24.95 -23.10 -21.59
N ALA A 270 24.18 -22.51 -22.50
CA ALA A 270 24.38 -21.17 -23.03
C ALA A 270 23.88 -20.07 -22.06
N TYR A 271 24.53 -19.99 -20.89
CA TYR A 271 24.22 -19.03 -19.82
C TYR A 271 25.48 -18.22 -19.49
N THR A 272 25.90 -17.39 -20.43
CA THR A 272 27.14 -16.60 -20.33
C THR A 272 27.15 -15.75 -19.07
N GLY A 273 28.20 -15.92 -18.25
CA GLY A 273 28.39 -15.19 -16.99
C GLY A 273 27.88 -15.91 -15.75
N GLU A 274 27.04 -16.94 -15.91
CA GLU A 274 26.53 -17.72 -14.79
C GLU A 274 27.51 -18.82 -14.35
N VAL A 275 27.43 -19.19 -13.06
CA VAL A 275 28.25 -20.27 -12.46
C VAL A 275 27.32 -21.35 -11.93
N SER A 276 27.41 -22.57 -12.48
CA SER A 276 26.52 -23.66 -12.05
C SER A 276 26.90 -24.22 -10.68
N ALA A 277 25.96 -24.90 -10.02
CA ALA A 277 26.20 -25.57 -8.75
C ALA A 277 27.36 -26.59 -8.82
N ALA A 278 27.50 -27.30 -9.95
CA ALA A 278 28.60 -28.22 -10.19
C ALA A 278 29.95 -27.49 -10.27
N MET A 279 29.98 -26.31 -10.92
CA MET A 279 31.19 -25.48 -10.98
C MET A 279 31.59 -25.00 -9.59
N VAL A 280 30.63 -24.50 -8.78
CA VAL A 280 30.88 -24.13 -7.37
C VAL A 280 31.43 -25.31 -6.58
N LYS A 281 30.80 -26.48 -6.66
CA LYS A 281 31.27 -27.66 -5.93
C LYS A 281 32.70 -28.05 -6.32
N SER A 282 33.05 -27.93 -7.60
CA SER A 282 34.37 -28.32 -8.12
C SER A 282 35.53 -27.51 -7.53
N THR A 283 35.27 -26.31 -6.98
CA THR A 283 36.31 -25.50 -6.33
C THR A 283 36.67 -25.99 -4.94
N GLY A 284 35.91 -26.93 -4.37
CA GLY A 284 36.01 -27.33 -2.96
C GLY A 284 35.04 -26.60 -2.03
N ALA A 285 34.17 -25.72 -2.56
CA ALA A 285 33.11 -25.11 -1.78
C ALA A 285 32.14 -26.16 -1.22
N GLN A 286 31.69 -25.93 0.01
CA GLN A 286 30.76 -26.78 0.73
C GLN A 286 29.39 -26.11 0.90
N TYR A 287 29.34 -24.79 0.80
CA TYR A 287 28.16 -23.97 1.03
C TYR A 287 27.81 -23.10 -0.18
N VAL A 288 26.57 -22.65 -0.27
CA VAL A 288 26.14 -21.61 -1.20
C VAL A 288 25.04 -20.77 -0.56
N ILE A 289 25.16 -19.44 -0.64
CA ILE A 289 24.09 -18.51 -0.28
C ILE A 289 23.10 -18.43 -1.44
N LEU A 290 21.80 -18.55 -1.15
CA LEU A 290 20.72 -18.41 -2.12
C LEU A 290 19.59 -17.56 -1.56
N GLY A 291 18.96 -16.74 -2.42
CA GLY A 291 17.83 -15.90 -2.03
C GLY A 291 18.23 -14.67 -1.21
N HIS A 292 19.50 -14.28 -1.23
CA HIS A 292 19.95 -13.05 -0.56
C HIS A 292 19.15 -11.84 -1.08
N SER A 293 18.75 -10.96 -0.17
CA SER A 293 17.92 -9.77 -0.45
C SER A 293 18.37 -8.96 -1.67
N GLU A 294 19.68 -8.68 -1.80
CA GLU A 294 20.25 -7.96 -2.96
C GLU A 294 19.99 -8.68 -4.30
N ARG A 295 19.96 -10.02 -4.31
CA ARG A 295 19.68 -10.80 -5.53
C ARG A 295 18.21 -10.76 -5.91
N ARG A 296 17.32 -10.84 -4.92
CA ARG A 296 15.87 -10.66 -5.12
C ARG A 296 15.57 -9.26 -5.66
N GLN A 297 16.16 -8.22 -5.06
CA GLN A 297 15.87 -6.83 -5.39
C GLN A 297 16.52 -6.34 -6.68
N TYR A 298 17.82 -6.61 -6.88
CA TYR A 298 18.57 -6.04 -8.01
C TYR A 298 18.52 -6.92 -9.26
N TYR A 299 18.36 -8.23 -9.09
CA TYR A 299 18.44 -9.21 -10.17
C TYR A 299 17.13 -9.99 -10.37
N GLY A 300 16.07 -9.67 -9.60
CA GLY A 300 14.72 -10.21 -9.83
C GLY A 300 14.58 -11.70 -9.56
N GLU A 301 15.36 -12.27 -8.62
CA GLU A 301 15.21 -13.69 -8.28
C GLU A 301 13.85 -13.97 -7.62
N THR A 302 13.06 -14.83 -8.26
CA THR A 302 11.74 -15.26 -7.78
C THR A 302 11.83 -16.57 -7.00
N ALA A 303 10.75 -16.93 -6.29
CA ALA A 303 10.67 -18.20 -5.56
C ALA A 303 10.88 -19.42 -6.48
N GLU A 304 10.39 -19.38 -7.72
CA GLU A 304 10.56 -20.45 -8.70
C GLU A 304 12.02 -20.62 -9.12
N ILE A 305 12.73 -19.52 -9.36
CA ILE A 305 14.16 -19.53 -9.68
C ILE A 305 14.94 -20.12 -8.49
N LEU A 306 14.63 -19.65 -7.29
CA LEU A 306 15.32 -20.08 -6.07
C LEU A 306 15.08 -21.55 -5.75
N LYS A 307 13.85 -22.04 -5.96
CA LYS A 307 13.52 -23.46 -5.84
C LYS A 307 14.39 -24.34 -6.73
N GLU A 308 14.64 -23.91 -7.97
CA GLU A 308 15.49 -24.64 -8.90
C GLU A 308 16.96 -24.58 -8.47
N LYS A 309 17.47 -23.40 -8.08
CA LYS A 309 18.83 -23.25 -7.55
C LYS A 309 19.09 -24.14 -6.33
N VAL A 310 18.15 -24.18 -5.39
CA VAL A 310 18.24 -25.01 -4.18
C VAL A 310 18.35 -26.48 -4.56
N LYS A 311 17.50 -26.98 -5.45
CA LYS A 311 17.57 -28.38 -5.91
C LYS A 311 18.91 -28.71 -6.55
N LEU A 312 19.40 -27.85 -7.45
CA LEU A 312 20.67 -28.06 -8.12
C LEU A 312 21.86 -27.99 -7.15
N ALA A 313 21.82 -27.09 -6.16
CA ALA A 313 22.84 -27.02 -5.11
C ALA A 313 22.88 -28.31 -4.29
N LEU A 314 21.73 -28.79 -3.82
CA LEU A 314 21.63 -30.03 -3.04
C LEU A 314 22.04 -31.26 -3.86
N ALA A 315 21.64 -31.35 -5.12
CA ALA A 315 22.02 -32.45 -6.01
C ALA A 315 23.54 -32.53 -6.23
N ASN A 316 24.25 -31.41 -6.10
CA ASN A 316 25.71 -31.35 -6.17
C ASN A 316 26.40 -31.43 -4.80
N GLY A 317 25.65 -31.74 -3.73
CA GLY A 317 26.21 -31.89 -2.38
C GLY A 317 26.72 -30.60 -1.77
N LEU A 318 26.12 -29.46 -2.13
CA LEU A 318 26.30 -28.19 -1.42
C LEU A 318 25.25 -28.05 -0.32
N LYS A 319 25.64 -27.48 0.81
CA LYS A 319 24.72 -26.99 1.84
C LYS A 319 24.24 -25.60 1.45
N VAL A 320 22.95 -25.33 1.63
CA VAL A 320 22.37 -24.04 1.25
C VAL A 320 22.19 -23.17 2.48
N ILE A 321 22.70 -21.94 2.43
CA ILE A 321 22.33 -20.85 3.33
C ILE A 321 21.23 -20.06 2.62
N PHE A 322 19.98 -20.32 2.97
CA PHE A 322 18.81 -19.74 2.31
C PHE A 322 18.37 -18.47 3.04
N CYS A 323 18.41 -17.34 2.34
CA CYS A 323 18.02 -16.06 2.88
C CYS A 323 16.52 -15.76 2.65
N CYS A 324 15.90 -15.15 3.67
CA CYS A 324 14.52 -14.69 3.65
C CYS A 324 14.37 -13.43 4.52
N GLY A 325 13.38 -12.60 4.24
CA GLY A 325 13.12 -11.40 5.03
C GLY A 325 12.28 -10.35 4.32
N GLU A 326 11.79 -9.40 5.09
CA GLU A 326 10.85 -8.38 4.64
C GLU A 326 11.49 -7.01 4.41
N THR A 327 10.89 -6.24 3.51
CA THR A 327 11.17 -4.82 3.27
C THR A 327 10.66 -3.93 4.41
N LEU A 328 11.04 -2.64 4.40
CA LEU A 328 10.58 -1.70 5.43
C LEU A 328 9.06 -1.51 5.34
N GLU A 329 8.54 -1.41 4.13
CA GLU A 329 7.13 -1.22 3.83
C GLU A 329 6.29 -2.40 4.34
N GLU A 330 6.78 -3.63 4.15
CA GLU A 330 6.15 -4.84 4.66
C GLU A 330 6.20 -4.92 6.19
N ARG A 331 7.31 -4.51 6.82
CA ARG A 331 7.42 -4.45 8.29
C ARG A 331 6.47 -3.43 8.88
N GLU A 332 6.40 -2.23 8.31
CA GLU A 332 5.49 -1.17 8.75
C GLU A 332 4.01 -1.54 8.55
N ALA A 333 3.71 -2.37 7.55
CA ALA A 333 2.38 -2.95 7.34
C ALA A 333 2.06 -4.15 8.24
N GLY A 334 3.00 -4.60 9.08
CA GLY A 334 2.82 -5.76 9.97
C GLY A 334 2.79 -7.11 9.24
N LYS A 335 3.39 -7.19 8.04
CA LYS A 335 3.36 -8.36 7.16
C LYS A 335 4.59 -9.26 7.21
N GLN A 336 5.56 -8.97 8.09
CA GLN A 336 6.84 -9.69 8.15
C GLN A 336 6.69 -11.22 8.20
N ASN A 337 5.71 -11.72 8.97
CA ASN A 337 5.45 -13.15 9.12
C ASN A 337 4.87 -13.76 7.83
N GLU A 338 3.94 -13.06 7.18
CA GLU A 338 3.32 -13.50 5.94
C GLU A 338 4.35 -13.59 4.81
N VAL A 339 5.20 -12.56 4.69
CA VAL A 339 6.26 -12.48 3.68
C VAL A 339 7.26 -13.62 3.86
N VAL A 340 7.83 -13.76 5.06
CA VAL A 340 8.83 -14.80 5.33
C VAL A 340 8.24 -16.20 5.14
N LYS A 341 7.00 -16.45 5.57
CA LYS A 341 6.33 -17.74 5.34
C LYS A 341 6.17 -18.02 3.84
N ALA A 342 5.71 -17.04 3.06
CA ALA A 342 5.54 -17.18 1.62
C ALA A 342 6.86 -17.46 0.89
N GLU A 343 7.95 -16.78 1.26
CA GLU A 343 9.28 -17.01 0.66
C GLU A 343 9.78 -18.45 0.89
N LEU A 344 9.61 -18.97 2.11
CA LEU A 344 10.00 -20.32 2.47
C LEU A 344 9.11 -21.38 1.81
N GLU A 345 7.79 -21.15 1.77
CA GLU A 345 6.81 -22.00 1.10
C GLU A 345 7.07 -22.13 -0.41
N GLY A 346 7.38 -21.02 -1.07
CA GLY A 346 7.63 -21.00 -2.50
C GLY A 346 8.95 -21.64 -2.92
N SER A 347 9.96 -21.62 -2.03
CA SER A 347 11.35 -21.90 -2.43
C SER A 347 11.95 -23.18 -1.83
N VAL A 348 11.67 -23.48 -0.55
CA VAL A 348 12.38 -24.54 0.20
C VAL A 348 11.47 -25.54 0.91
N PHE A 349 10.22 -25.21 1.25
CA PHE A 349 9.31 -26.16 1.91
C PHE A 349 8.76 -27.27 0.99
N ASN A 350 9.21 -27.30 -0.26
CA ASN A 350 9.00 -28.42 -1.18
C ASN A 350 10.05 -29.54 -1.02
N LEU A 351 11.07 -29.36 -0.17
CA LEU A 351 12.10 -30.37 0.09
C LEU A 351 11.58 -31.46 1.01
N SER A 352 12.11 -32.67 0.86
CA SER A 352 11.97 -33.75 1.84
C SER A 352 12.70 -33.42 3.15
N ALA A 353 12.35 -34.11 4.23
CA ALA A 353 13.02 -33.94 5.53
C ALA A 353 14.52 -34.30 5.47
N GLU A 354 14.93 -35.20 4.58
CA GLU A 354 16.35 -35.56 4.40
C GLU A 354 17.11 -34.44 3.68
N GLU A 355 16.56 -33.91 2.58
CA GLU A 355 17.13 -32.76 1.87
C GLU A 355 17.22 -31.53 2.77
N TRP A 356 16.21 -31.31 3.63
CA TRP A 356 16.15 -30.20 4.57
C TRP A 356 17.34 -30.14 5.54
N LYS A 357 17.96 -31.29 5.88
CA LYS A 357 19.15 -31.34 6.76
C LYS A 357 20.35 -30.55 6.21
N SER A 358 20.35 -30.25 4.92
CA SER A 358 21.38 -29.45 4.25
C SER A 358 20.99 -27.97 4.09
N ILE A 359 19.89 -27.53 4.69
CA ILE A 359 19.42 -26.16 4.69
C ILE A 359 19.78 -25.47 6.02
N ILE A 360 20.37 -24.28 5.89
CA ILE A 360 20.55 -23.29 6.96
C ILE A 360 19.71 -22.09 6.56
N LEU A 361 18.92 -21.54 7.47
CA LEU A 361 18.12 -20.35 7.20
C LEU A 361 18.88 -19.11 7.67
N ALA A 362 18.81 -18.02 6.89
CA ALA A 362 19.29 -16.71 7.29
C ALA A 362 18.13 -15.71 7.17
N TYR A 363 17.73 -15.14 8.31
CA TYR A 363 16.72 -14.10 8.35
C TYR A 363 17.36 -12.72 8.22
N GLU A 364 16.98 -12.01 7.16
CA GLU A 364 17.54 -10.73 6.76
C GLU A 364 16.46 -9.64 6.84
N PRO A 365 16.35 -8.89 7.95
CA PRO A 365 15.47 -7.71 7.97
C PRO A 365 16.01 -6.69 6.97
N ILE A 366 15.46 -6.64 5.75
CA ILE A 366 16.04 -5.91 4.60
C ILE A 366 16.21 -4.42 4.95
N TRP A 367 15.26 -3.89 5.69
CA TRP A 367 15.25 -2.52 6.20
C TRP A 367 16.39 -2.18 7.18
N ALA A 368 17.09 -3.18 7.73
CA ALA A 368 18.22 -3.03 8.64
C ALA A 368 19.59 -3.36 7.99
N ILE A 369 19.64 -3.67 6.69
CA ILE A 369 20.88 -3.98 5.97
C ILE A 369 21.48 -2.69 5.43
N GLY A 370 22.65 -2.28 5.95
CA GLY A 370 23.40 -1.14 5.40
C GLY A 370 22.74 0.24 5.61
N THR A 371 21.57 0.32 6.25
CA THR A 371 20.80 1.56 6.45
C THR A 371 21.15 2.32 7.73
N GLY A 372 21.99 1.75 8.61
CA GLY A 372 22.27 2.28 9.94
C GLY A 372 21.13 2.10 10.96
N LYS A 373 19.92 1.76 10.52
CA LYS A 373 18.85 1.24 11.39
C LYS A 373 19.16 -0.21 11.72
N THR A 374 19.16 -0.56 13.00
CA THR A 374 19.47 -1.93 13.45
C THR A 374 18.23 -2.50 14.10
N ALA A 375 17.81 -3.71 13.70
CA ALA A 375 16.76 -4.42 14.40
C ALA A 375 17.23 -4.73 15.84
N THR A 376 16.34 -4.56 16.81
CA THR A 376 16.66 -4.92 18.19
C THR A 376 16.85 -6.43 18.31
N SER A 377 17.58 -6.87 19.34
CA SER A 377 17.74 -8.30 19.62
C SER A 377 16.41 -9.01 19.86
N ASP A 378 15.40 -8.30 20.38
CA ASP A 378 14.04 -8.79 20.55
C ASP A 378 13.29 -8.96 19.23
N GLN A 379 13.43 -8.01 18.29
CA GLN A 379 12.84 -8.14 16.94
C GLN A 379 13.46 -9.29 16.16
N ALA A 380 14.78 -9.49 16.29
CA ALA A 380 15.46 -10.64 15.72
C ALA A 380 14.93 -11.96 16.33
N GLN A 381 14.85 -12.04 17.66
CA GLN A 381 14.32 -13.21 18.36
C GLN A 381 12.87 -13.51 17.99
N GLU A 382 12.01 -12.49 17.86
CA GLU A 382 10.61 -12.63 17.44
C GLU A 382 10.52 -13.38 16.10
N MET A 383 11.29 -12.92 15.11
CA MET A 383 11.26 -13.47 13.77
C MET A 383 11.90 -14.85 13.67
N LEU A 384 13.05 -15.07 14.32
CA LEU A 384 13.69 -16.38 14.29
C LEU A 384 12.86 -17.44 15.05
N ALA A 385 12.18 -17.07 16.13
CA ALA A 385 11.22 -17.96 16.80
C ALA A 385 10.02 -18.27 15.90
N TYR A 386 9.51 -17.29 15.16
CA TYR A 386 8.43 -17.50 14.19
C TYR A 386 8.87 -18.45 13.06
N ILE A 387 10.03 -18.21 12.45
CA ILE A 387 10.60 -19.10 11.41
C ILE A 387 10.75 -20.53 11.94
N ARG A 388 11.28 -20.71 13.16
CA ARG A 388 11.38 -22.04 13.75
C ARG A 388 10.02 -22.69 13.93
N SER A 389 9.00 -21.92 14.31
CA SER A 389 7.64 -22.46 14.48
C SER A 389 7.03 -22.98 13.19
N ILE A 390 7.26 -22.30 12.05
CA ILE A 390 6.75 -22.76 10.75
C ILE A 390 7.57 -23.93 10.18
N VAL A 391 8.87 -24.01 10.49
CA VAL A 391 9.67 -25.22 10.21
C VAL A 391 9.14 -26.40 11.03
N ALA A 392 8.76 -26.18 12.29
CA ALA A 392 8.18 -27.22 13.15
C ALA A 392 6.80 -27.67 12.66
N GLU A 393 5.96 -26.73 12.20
CA GLU A 393 4.68 -27.01 11.55
C GLU A 393 4.86 -27.91 10.33
N LYS A 394 5.88 -27.64 9.51
CA LYS A 394 6.12 -28.36 8.26
C LYS A 394 6.81 -29.71 8.42
N TYR A 395 7.85 -29.78 9.25
CA TYR A 395 8.77 -30.91 9.33
C TYR A 395 8.83 -31.58 10.71
N GLY A 396 8.12 -31.03 11.71
CA GLY A 396 8.11 -31.52 13.07
C GLY A 396 9.18 -30.86 13.96
N ASN A 397 8.97 -30.97 15.28
CA ASN A 397 9.79 -30.31 16.30
C ASN A 397 11.26 -30.76 16.32
N GLU A 398 11.55 -31.99 15.89
CA GLU A 398 12.93 -32.49 15.83
C GLU A 398 13.72 -31.77 14.73
N VAL A 399 13.19 -31.75 13.50
CA VAL A 399 13.81 -31.07 12.36
C VAL A 399 13.96 -29.57 12.61
N ALA A 400 12.95 -28.93 13.18
CA ALA A 400 13.01 -27.50 13.50
C ALA A 400 14.08 -27.15 14.54
N GLU A 401 14.33 -28.08 15.46
CA GLU A 401 15.34 -27.89 16.48
C GLU A 401 16.73 -28.30 16.03
N ASP A 402 16.87 -29.05 14.94
CA ASP A 402 18.15 -29.33 14.28
C ASP A 402 18.51 -28.28 13.22
N THR A 403 17.52 -27.51 12.74
CA THR A 403 17.71 -26.43 11.75
C THR A 403 18.38 -25.22 12.41
N SER A 404 19.56 -24.84 11.92
CA SER A 404 20.23 -23.60 12.30
C SER A 404 19.58 -22.40 11.61
N ILE A 405 19.21 -21.38 12.38
CA ILE A 405 18.64 -20.12 11.89
C ILE A 405 19.56 -18.97 12.29
N LEU A 406 20.07 -18.26 11.29
CA LEU A 406 21.05 -17.18 11.43
C LEU A 406 20.36 -15.83 11.33
N TYR A 407 20.88 -14.85 12.07
CA TYR A 407 20.49 -13.46 11.93
C TYR A 407 21.39 -12.76 10.90
N GLY A 408 20.79 -12.21 9.84
CA GLY A 408 21.47 -11.54 8.73
C GLY A 408 21.38 -10.01 8.73
N GLY A 409 20.82 -9.40 9.79
CA GLY A 409 20.86 -7.94 9.96
C GLY A 409 22.24 -7.42 10.41
N SER A 410 22.33 -6.13 10.76
CA SER A 410 23.60 -5.51 11.19
C SER A 410 24.15 -6.10 12.51
N CYS A 411 24.92 -7.18 12.41
CA CYS A 411 25.66 -7.81 13.49
C CYS A 411 27.14 -7.38 13.48
N LYS A 412 27.62 -6.93 14.63
CA LYS A 412 28.99 -6.45 14.88
C LYS A 412 29.50 -7.11 16.17
N ALA A 413 30.82 -7.12 16.37
CA ALA A 413 31.42 -7.71 17.57
C ALA A 413 30.82 -7.16 18.88
N SER A 414 30.44 -5.87 18.90
CA SER A 414 29.87 -5.22 20.09
C SER A 414 28.44 -5.64 20.44
N ASN A 415 27.63 -6.09 19.48
CA ASN A 415 26.23 -6.49 19.72
C ASN A 415 25.99 -8.01 19.57
N ALA A 416 26.96 -8.74 19.02
CA ALA A 416 26.88 -10.19 18.86
C ALA A 416 26.58 -10.95 20.17
N PRO A 417 27.17 -10.62 21.35
CA PRO A 417 26.85 -11.32 22.59
C PRO A 417 25.36 -11.21 23.00
N GLU A 418 24.74 -10.05 22.78
CA GLU A 418 23.33 -9.84 23.09
C GLU A 418 22.42 -10.61 22.13
N LEU A 419 22.74 -10.59 20.82
CA LEU A 419 22.02 -11.34 19.80
C LEU A 419 22.13 -12.86 20.04
N PHE A 420 23.34 -13.37 20.24
CA PHE A 420 23.60 -14.80 20.38
C PHE A 420 23.15 -15.37 21.74
N ALA A 421 22.80 -14.51 22.70
CA ALA A 421 22.13 -14.92 23.93
C ALA A 421 20.63 -15.26 23.71
N LYS A 422 20.03 -14.86 22.58
CA LYS A 422 18.62 -15.12 22.30
C LYS A 422 18.36 -16.60 21.96
N PRO A 423 17.27 -17.21 22.45
CA PRO A 423 17.06 -18.66 22.35
C PRO A 423 17.04 -19.26 20.94
N ASP A 424 16.52 -18.51 19.96
CA ASP A 424 16.30 -19.01 18.59
C ASP A 424 17.32 -18.49 17.58
N ILE A 425 18.31 -17.71 18.05
CA ILE A 425 19.41 -17.20 17.22
C ILE A 425 20.58 -18.18 17.31
N ASP A 426 20.82 -18.93 16.23
CA ASP A 426 21.91 -19.92 16.16
C ASP A 426 23.20 -19.33 15.58
N GLY A 427 23.22 -18.03 15.29
CA GLY A 427 24.40 -17.29 14.88
C GLY A 427 24.06 -16.20 13.87
N GLY A 428 24.96 -15.92 12.93
CA GLY A 428 24.80 -14.76 12.04
C GLY A 428 25.34 -14.95 10.64
N LEU A 429 24.68 -14.28 9.68
CA LEU A 429 25.17 -14.04 8.32
C LEU A 429 25.72 -12.62 8.25
N ILE A 430 27.04 -12.49 8.30
CA ILE A 430 27.77 -11.26 8.58
C ILE A 430 28.22 -10.60 7.27
N GLY A 431 27.74 -9.39 6.99
CA GLY A 431 28.19 -8.58 5.86
C GLY A 431 29.54 -7.92 6.11
N GLY A 432 29.60 -6.58 6.12
CA GLY A 432 30.86 -5.82 6.14
C GLY A 432 31.82 -6.10 7.30
N ALA A 433 31.33 -6.56 8.46
CA ALA A 433 32.21 -6.97 9.57
C ALA A 433 33.00 -8.27 9.29
N SER A 434 32.66 -9.01 8.22
CA SER A 434 33.40 -10.19 7.77
C SER A 434 34.62 -9.87 6.88
N LEU A 435 34.76 -8.61 6.44
CA LEU A 435 35.86 -8.14 5.59
C LEU A 435 37.13 -7.77 6.39
N LYS A 436 37.10 -7.92 7.71
CA LYS A 436 38.26 -7.72 8.58
C LYS A 436 38.35 -8.88 9.54
N ALA A 437 39.48 -9.60 9.53
CA ALA A 437 39.64 -10.81 10.32
C ALA A 437 39.40 -10.57 11.82
N ALA A 438 39.88 -9.44 12.36
CA ALA A 438 39.68 -9.08 13.77
C ALA A 438 38.20 -8.85 14.13
N ASP A 439 37.44 -8.13 13.30
CA ASP A 439 36.02 -7.87 13.54
C ASP A 439 35.20 -9.16 13.42
N PHE A 440 35.49 -9.97 12.41
CA PHE A 440 34.84 -11.26 12.20
C PHE A 440 35.13 -12.22 13.35
N LYS A 441 36.39 -12.30 13.78
CA LYS A 441 36.80 -13.05 14.97
C LYS A 441 36.10 -12.56 16.23
N GLY A 442 35.94 -11.25 16.42
CA GLY A 442 35.20 -10.71 17.55
C GLY A 442 33.75 -11.20 17.61
N ILE A 443 33.10 -11.39 16.45
CA ILE A 443 31.75 -11.96 16.36
C ILE A 443 31.77 -13.47 16.64
N ILE A 444 32.73 -14.21 16.07
CA ILE A 444 32.92 -15.65 16.33
C ILE A 444 33.13 -15.91 17.84
N ASP A 445 33.93 -15.05 18.47
CA ASP A 445 34.28 -15.14 19.88
C ASP A 445 33.11 -14.79 20.81
N ALA A 446 32.03 -14.19 20.32
CA ALA A 446 30.79 -14.01 21.10
C ALA A 446 30.15 -15.35 21.51
N TRP A 447 30.56 -16.47 20.92
CA TRP A 447 30.18 -17.81 21.37
C TRP A 447 31.09 -18.40 22.47
N LYS A 448 32.19 -17.74 22.80
CA LYS A 448 33.01 -18.10 23.97
C LYS A 448 32.26 -17.67 25.22
N LYS A 449 32.00 -18.65 26.09
CA LYS A 449 31.43 -18.41 27.42
C LYS A 449 32.54 -18.17 28.42
#